data_AF-A0A7W9FS47-F1
#
_entry.id   AF-A0A7W9FS47-F1
#
_cell.length_a   1.000
_cell.length_b   1.000
_cell.length_c   1.000
_cell.angle_alpha   90.00
_cell.angle_beta   90.00
_cell.angle_gamma   90.00
#
_symmetry.space_group_name_H-M   'P 1'
#
loop_
_entity.id
_entity.type
_entity.pdbx_description
1 polymer ?
#
loop_
_entity_poly.entity_id
_entity_poly.type
_entity_poly.pdbx_seq_one_letter_code
_entity_poly.pdbx_strand_id
1 'polypeptide(L)' 'MPLILTEEQTMLQDAAHGFLNEQAPIAHLRKLRDERDADGVSRDLWRAFGEMGFAGVIIPEALGGMGWAP' A
#
# COMPACT_ATOMS: atom_id res chain seq x y z
N MET A 1 -16.48 -3.57 -19.40
CA MET A 1 -15.97 -3.37 -18.02
C MET A 1 -16.08 -1.89 -17.72
N PRO A 2 -16.87 -1.46 -16.71
CA PRO A 2 -16.97 -0.05 -16.36
C PRO A 2 -15.61 0.47 -15.89
N LEU A 3 -15.22 1.69 -16.28
CA LEU A 3 -13.98 2.36 -15.87
C LEU A 3 -14.13 3.12 -14.54
N ILE A 4 -15.09 2.70 -13.73
CA ILE A 4 -15.46 3.34 -12.46
C ILE A 4 -15.25 2.30 -11.37
N LEU A 5 -14.64 2.73 -10.26
CA LEU A 5 -14.41 1.89 -9.10
C LEU A 5 -15.73 1.50 -8.44
N THR A 6 -15.76 0.32 -7.84
CA THR A 6 -16.82 -0.05 -6.90
C THR A 6 -16.69 0.75 -5.60
N GLU A 7 -17.72 0.72 -4.75
CA GLU A 7 -17.67 1.36 -3.44
C GLU A 7 -16.54 0.79 -2.57
N GLU A 8 -16.38 -0.53 -2.54
CA GLU A 8 -15.30 -1.20 -1.80
C GLU A 8 -13.91 -0.80 -2.33
N GLN A 9 -13.74 -0.71 -3.66
CA GLN A 9 -12.48 -0.25 -4.26
C GLN A 9 -12.19 1.22 -3.94
N THR A 10 -13.23 2.05 -3.86
CA THR A 10 -13.11 3.46 -3.46
C THR A 10 -12.68 3.57 -2.01
N MET A 11 -13.31 2.80 -1.11
CA MET A 11 -12.91 2.75 0.30
C MET A 11 -11.47 2.28 0.49
N LEU A 12 -11.02 1.27 -0.27
CA LEU A 12 -9.63 0.81 -0.25
C LEU A 12 -8.67 1.91 -0.72
N GLN A 13 -9.02 2.60 -1.81
CA GLN A 13 -8.23 3.71 -2.33
C GLN A 13 -8.07 4.82 -1.29
N ASP A 14 -9.17 5.25 -0.66
CA ASP A 14 -9.16 6.30 0.35
C ASP A 14 -8.32 5.90 1.58
N ALA A 15 -8.43 4.66 2.05
CA ALA A 15 -7.64 4.14 3.15
C ALA A 15 -6.13 4.12 2.81
N ALA A 16 -5.77 3.64 1.62
CA ALA A 16 -4.37 3.61 1.17
C ALA A 16 -3.79 5.03 1.00
N HIS A 17 -4.59 5.96 0.48
CA HIS A 17 -4.20 7.37 0.35
C HIS A 17 -3.97 8.02 1.72
N GLY A 18 -4.88 7.84 2.67
CA GLY A 18 -4.73 8.35 4.03
C GLY A 18 -3.46 7.84 4.69
N PHE A 19 -3.26 6.53 4.66
CA PHE A 19 -2.06 5.89 5.23
C PHE A 19 -0.76 6.42 4.62
N LEU A 20 -0.66 6.48 3.28
CA LEU A 20 0.57 6.92 2.62
C LEU A 20 0.86 8.41 2.85
N ASN A 21 -0.17 9.26 2.95
CA ASN A 21 0.00 10.67 3.27
C ASN A 21 0.60 10.87 4.67
N GLU A 22 0.20 10.04 5.63
CA GLU A 22 0.68 10.11 7.01
C GLU A 22 2.06 9.45 7.17
N GLN A 23 2.22 8.23 6.66
CA GLN A 23 3.37 7.37 6.94
C GLN A 23 4.50 7.49 5.89
N ALA A 24 4.17 7.91 4.67
CA ALA A 24 5.12 8.01 3.56
C ALA A 24 5.10 9.38 2.86
N PRO A 25 5.17 10.52 3.59
CA PRO A 25 5.24 11.83 2.95
C PRO A 25 6.52 11.97 2.12
N ILE A 26 6.56 12.97 1.23
CA ILE A 26 7.72 13.23 0.36
C ILE A 26 9.05 13.33 1.14
N ALA A 27 9.03 13.85 2.37
CA ALA A 27 10.22 13.90 3.22
C ALA A 27 10.78 12.51 3.55
N HIS A 28 9.91 11.51 3.77
CA HIS A 28 10.31 10.12 3.99
C HIS A 28 11.05 9.56 2.77
N LEU A 29 10.50 9.75 1.57
CA LEU A 29 11.15 9.34 0.32
C LEU A 29 12.50 10.03 0.11
N ARG A 30 12.58 11.34 0.38
CA ARG A 30 13.84 12.10 0.26
C ARG A 30 14.91 11.57 1.21
N LYS A 31 14.53 11.27 2.46
CA LYS A 31 15.44 10.67 3.45
C LYS A 31 16.02 9.35 2.94
N LEU A 32 15.16 8.44 2.48
CA LEU A 32 15.59 7.13 1.96
C LEU A 32 16.57 7.26 0.78
N ARG A 33 16.30 8.20 -0.14
CA ARG A 33 17.20 8.52 -1.25
C ARG A 33 18.55 9.05 -0.77
N ASP A 34 18.52 10.00 0.15
CA ASP A 34 19.73 10.71 0.61
C ASP A 34 20.63 9.80 1.47
N GLU A 35 20.03 8.87 2.22
CA GLU A 35 20.73 7.82 2.98
C GLU A 35 21.34 6.74 2.07
N ARG A 36 20.99 6.71 0.77
CA ARG A 36 21.42 5.70 -0.20
C ARG A 36 21.21 4.28 0.33
N ASP A 37 20.05 4.05 0.92
CA ASP A 37 19.67 2.74 1.44
C ASP A 37 19.83 1.67 0.34
N ALA A 38 20.51 0.57 0.67
CA ALA A 38 20.85 -0.47 -0.29
C ALA A 38 19.63 -1.24 -0.81
N ASP A 39 18.57 -1.34 0.01
CA ASP A 39 17.32 -1.99 -0.35
C ASP A 39 16.38 -1.02 -1.08
N GLY A 40 16.58 0.30 -0.90
CA GLY A 40 15.74 1.34 -1.51
C GLY A 40 14.30 1.31 -1.02
N VAL A 41 14.04 0.60 0.09
CA VAL A 41 12.72 0.38 0.68
C VAL A 41 12.79 0.60 2.18
N SER A 42 11.88 1.42 2.70
CA SER A 42 11.68 1.54 4.15
C SER A 42 11.02 0.28 4.69
N ARG A 43 11.79 -0.52 5.46
CA ARG A 43 11.30 -1.75 6.09
C ARG A 43 10.18 -1.49 7.10
N ASP A 44 10.23 -0.35 7.78
CA ASP A 44 9.20 0.07 8.73
C ASP A 44 7.89 0.41 8.02
N LEU A 45 7.97 1.15 6.90
CA LEU A 45 6.80 1.45 6.08
C LEU A 45 6.20 0.17 5.50
N TRP A 46 7.03 -0.75 5.01
CA TRP A 46 6.56 -2.03 4.46
C TRP A 46 5.86 -2.90 5.51
N ARG A 47 6.38 -2.93 6.73
CA ARG A 47 5.73 -3.61 7.86
C ARG A 47 4.37 -3.01 8.16
N ALA A 48 4.29 -1.69 8.32
CA ALA A 48 3.03 -1.00 8.59
C ALA A 48 2.00 -1.21 7.46
N PHE A 49 2.46 -1.21 6.21
CA PHE A 49 1.61 -1.50 5.04
C PHE A 49 1.02 -2.92 5.08
N GLY A 50 1.82 -3.90 5.53
CA GLY A 50 1.38 -5.28 5.75
C GLY A 50 0.40 -5.42 6.93
N GLU A 51 0.63 -4.71 8.03
CA GLU A 51 -0.26 -4.71 9.21
C GLU A 51 -1.65 -4.14 8.90
N MET A 52 -1.74 -3.21 7.94
CA MET A 52 -3.02 -2.71 7.42
C MET A 52 -3.69 -3.65 6.42
N GLY A 53 -3.07 -4.78 6.07
CA GLY A 53 -3.63 -5.78 5.15
C GLY A 53 -3.49 -5.42 3.67
N PHE A 54 -2.85 -4.30 3.32
CA PHE A 54 -2.73 -3.87 1.92
C PHE A 54 -1.92 -4.85 1.06
N ALA A 55 -0.98 -5.59 1.66
CA ALA A 55 -0.23 -6.63 0.96
C ALA A 55 -1.10 -7.81 0.48
N GLY A 56 -2.29 -8.00 1.06
CA GLY A 56 -3.22 -9.09 0.73
C GLY A 56 -4.20 -8.77 -0.40
N VAL A 57 -4.25 -7.53 -0.89
CA VAL A 57 -5.26 -7.07 -1.87
C VAL A 57 -5.27 -7.94 -3.13
N ILE A 58 -4.09 -8.26 -3.66
CA ILE A 58 -3.94 -9.06 -4.89
C ILE A 58 -3.87 -10.56 -4.63
N ILE A 59 -3.84 -10.98 -3.36
CA ILE A 59 -3.68 -12.38 -2.99
C ILE A 59 -5.05 -13.07 -3.06
N PRO A 60 -5.18 -14.27 -3.65
CA PRO A 60 -6.44 -14.99 -3.69
C PRO A 60 -7.05 -15.23 -2.31
N GLU A 61 -8.38 -15.21 -2.23
CA GLU A 61 -9.10 -15.47 -0.97
C GLU A 61 -8.80 -16.86 -0.38
N ALA A 62 -8.57 -17.87 -1.24
CA ALA A 62 -8.17 -19.21 -0.82
C ALA A 62 -6.83 -19.25 -0.06
N LEU A 63 -6.01 -18.20 -0.20
CA LEU A 63 -4.74 -18.02 0.51
C LEU A 63 -4.85 -16.96 1.63
N GLY A 64 -6.06 -16.50 1.94
CA GLY A 64 -6.34 -15.50 2.96
C GLY A 64 -6.20 -14.04 2.49
N GLY A 65 -6.19 -13.77 1.18
CA GLY A 65 -6.20 -12.42 0.63
C GLY A 65 -7.59 -11.92 0.23
N MET A 66 -7.65 -10.84 -0.55
CA MET A 66 -8.92 -10.24 -1.03
C MET A 66 -9.29 -10.63 -2.47
N GLY A 67 -8.34 -11.17 -3.24
CA GLY A 67 -8.60 -11.66 -4.60
C GLY A 67 -8.91 -10.57 -5.63
N TRP A 68 -8.47 -9.33 -5.41
CA TRP A 68 -8.78 -8.19 -6.29
C TRP A 68 -7.79 -8.00 -7.44
N ALA A 69 -6.95 -9.01 -7.71
CA ALA A 69 -6.13 -9.03 -8.91
C ALA A 69 -7.03 -9.11 -10.17
N PRO A 70 -6.65 -8.46 -11.28
CA PRO A 70 -7.42 -8.47 -12.53
C PRO A 70 -7.54 -9.84 -13.17
#